data_AF-A0A183FWV7-F1
#
_entry.id   AF-A0A183FWV7-F1
#
_cell.length_a   1.000
_cell.length_b   1.000
_cell.length_c   1.000
_cell.angle_alpha   90.00
_cell.angle_beta   90.00
_cell.angle_gamma   90.00
#
_symmetry.space_group_name_H-M   'P 1'
#
loop_
_entity.id
_entity.type
_entity.pdbx_description
1 polymer ?
#
loop_
_entity_poly.entity_id
_entity_poly.type
_entity_poly.pdbx_seq_one_letter_code
_entity_poly.pdbx_strand_id
1 'polypeptide(L)'
;MGGYENVDTTIYRSAIWNYIHALFGIRHDDYDYAKVNTLLSRDMKTFVKTAACFPHRITEDMRASVMKDFKMSEKIHVMMLIMEARLQASVLYFTRALTNHYSRAKKASQPKRLD
;
A
#
# COMPACT_ATOMS: atom_id res chain seq x y z
N MET A 1 -18.76 -7.12 7.19
CA MET A 1 -17.51 -7.85 7.43
C MET A 1 -17.85 -9.31 7.68
N GLY A 2 -17.69 -10.15 6.67
CA GLY A 2 -18.19 -11.52 6.70
C GLY A 2 -19.71 -11.54 6.89
N GLY A 3 -20.18 -12.26 7.90
CA GLY A 3 -21.60 -12.37 8.26
C GLY A 3 -22.22 -11.14 8.92
N TYR A 4 -21.42 -10.14 9.32
CA TYR A 4 -21.90 -8.95 10.03
C TYR A 4 -22.13 -7.76 9.09
N GLU A 5 -23.24 -7.04 9.32
CA GLU A 5 -23.60 -5.83 8.60
C GLU A 5 -23.27 -4.56 9.40
N ASN A 6 -23.14 -3.42 8.72
CA ASN A 6 -22.92 -2.09 9.31
C ASN A 6 -21.69 -1.98 10.25
N VAL A 7 -20.65 -2.77 10.00
CA VAL A 7 -19.37 -2.68 10.72
C VAL A 7 -18.48 -1.64 10.04
N ASP A 8 -17.95 -0.68 10.80
CA ASP A 8 -16.93 0.23 10.30
C ASP A 8 -15.61 -0.52 10.07
N THR A 9 -15.22 -0.65 8.80
CA THR A 9 -14.01 -1.34 8.37
C THR A 9 -12.86 -0.39 8.05
N THR A 10 -13.04 0.92 8.27
CA THR A 10 -12.07 1.96 7.88
C THR A 10 -10.69 1.70 8.47
N ILE A 11 -10.63 1.36 9.76
CA ILE A 11 -9.35 1.10 10.44
C ILE A 11 -8.62 -0.09 9.80
N TYR A 12 -9.35 -1.16 9.44
CA TYR A 12 -8.78 -2.33 8.78
C TYR A 12 -8.27 -2.00 7.36
N ARG A 13 -9.06 -1.28 6.56
CA ARG A 13 -8.67 -0.84 5.21
C ARG A 13 -7.43 0.06 5.25
N SER A 14 -7.39 1.02 6.18
CA SER A 14 -6.23 1.89 6.41
C SER A 14 -4.99 1.10 6.82
N ALA A 15 -5.13 0.06 7.64
CA ALA A 15 -4.00 -0.79 8.04
C ALA A 15 -3.38 -1.53 6.85
N ILE A 16 -4.20 -2.07 5.94
CA ILE A 16 -3.70 -2.70 4.71
C ILE A 16 -2.98 -1.66 3.84
N TRP A 17 -3.62 -0.51 3.60
CA TRP A 17 -3.06 0.55 2.77
C TRP A 17 -1.69 1.03 3.27
N ASN A 18 -1.63 1.37 4.57
CA ASN A 18 -0.43 1.90 5.20
C ASN A 18 0.66 0.85 5.35
N TYR A 19 0.30 -0.43 5.52
CA TYR A 19 1.27 -1.52 5.49
C TYR A 19 1.94 -1.64 4.11
N ILE A 20 1.17 -1.55 3.02
CA ILE A 20 1.72 -1.61 1.66
C ILE A 20 2.62 -0.41 1.39
N HIS A 21 2.17 0.80 1.71
CA HIS A 21 2.99 2.00 1.61
C HIS A 21 4.31 1.85 2.37
N ALA A 22 4.28 1.32 3.59
CA ALA A 22 5.48 1.07 4.38
C ALA A 22 6.40 0.01 3.74
N LEU A 23 5.86 -1.04 3.09
CA LEU A 23 6.66 -1.99 2.32
C LEU A 23 7.42 -1.31 1.17
N PHE A 24 6.84 -0.27 0.57
CA PHE A 24 7.47 0.54 -0.48
C PHE A 24 8.28 1.72 0.07
N GLY A 25 8.41 1.87 1.39
CA GLY A 25 9.22 2.93 2.03
C GLY A 25 8.52 4.27 2.24
N ILE A 26 7.19 4.33 2.10
CA ILE A 26 6.37 5.51 2.39
C ILE A 26 5.79 5.36 3.80
N ARG A 27 6.10 6.32 4.68
CA ARG A 27 5.59 6.35 6.06
C ARG A 27 4.72 7.58 6.28
N HIS A 28 3.55 7.36 6.88
CA HIS A 28 2.63 8.42 7.27
C HIS A 28 2.84 8.75 8.74
N ASP A 29 3.18 10.01 9.04
CA ASP A 29 3.60 10.43 10.38
C ASP A 29 2.42 10.49 11.38
N ASP A 30 1.19 10.62 10.89
CA ASP A 30 -0.04 10.64 11.66
C ASP A 30 -0.63 9.24 11.91
N TYR A 31 0.02 8.18 11.43
CA TYR A 31 -0.47 6.81 11.54
C TYR A 31 0.32 5.97 12.54
N ASP A 32 -0.39 5.41 13.53
CA ASP A 32 0.17 4.43 14.46
C ASP A 32 0.32 3.05 13.80
N TYR A 33 1.56 2.70 13.44
CA TYR A 33 1.90 1.42 12.81
C TYR A 33 1.77 0.20 13.74
N ALA A 34 1.62 0.38 15.05
CA ALA A 34 1.27 -0.74 15.94
C ALA A 34 -0.08 -1.37 15.55
N LYS A 35 -1.00 -0.56 15.00
CA LYS A 35 -2.32 -1.01 14.50
C LYS A 35 -2.23 -2.07 13.40
N VAL A 36 -1.17 -2.05 12.59
CA VAL A 36 -0.93 -3.07 11.56
C VAL A 36 -0.68 -4.43 12.21
N ASN A 37 0.03 -4.46 13.35
CA ASN A 37 0.31 -5.69 14.07
C ASN A 37 -0.90 -6.24 14.81
N THR A 38 -1.79 -5.37 15.27
CA THR A 38 -3.03 -5.80 15.95
C THR A 38 -4.10 -6.27 14.97
N LEU A 39 -4.19 -5.68 13.77
CA LEU A 39 -5.29 -5.94 12.83
C LEU A 39 -4.97 -6.99 11.76
N LEU A 40 -3.70 -7.14 11.38
CA LEU A 40 -3.29 -8.11 10.35
C LEU A 40 -2.52 -9.26 11.00
N SER A 41 -3.03 -10.48 10.82
CA SER A 41 -2.31 -11.69 11.19
C SER A 41 -1.01 -11.83 10.38
N ARG A 42 -0.09 -12.69 10.85
CA ARG A 42 1.16 -12.97 10.15
C ARG A 42 0.94 -13.48 8.73
N ASP A 43 -0.04 -14.37 8.56
CA ASP A 43 -0.39 -14.93 7.24
C ASP A 43 -0.98 -13.86 6.34
N MET A 44 -1.82 -12.98 6.88
CA MET A 44 -2.36 -11.85 6.14
C MET A 44 -1.26 -10.89 5.67
N LYS A 45 -0.28 -10.57 6.52
CA LYS A 45 0.87 -9.73 6.14
C LYS A 45 1.73 -10.37 5.07
N THR A 46 1.93 -11.69 5.16
CA THR A 46 2.69 -12.48 4.18
C THR A 46 1.96 -12.47 2.84
N PHE A 47 0.66 -12.71 2.85
CA PHE A 47 -0.19 -12.65 1.67
C PHE A 47 -0.18 -11.27 1.01
N VAL A 48 -0.43 -10.20 1.78
CA VAL A 48 -0.41 -8.82 1.27
C VAL A 48 0.95 -8.48 0.68
N LYS A 49 2.06 -8.84 1.35
CA LYS A 49 3.42 -8.61 0.84
C LYS A 49 3.68 -9.40 -0.44
N THR A 50 3.29 -10.66 -0.50
CA THR A 50 3.44 -11.48 -1.71
C THR A 50 2.60 -10.93 -2.85
N ALA A 51 1.34 -10.56 -2.62
CA ALA A 51 0.48 -9.97 -3.63
C ALA A 51 1.00 -8.61 -4.14
N ALA A 52 1.49 -7.76 -3.23
CA ALA A 52 2.02 -6.46 -3.58
C ALA A 52 3.39 -6.53 -4.28
N CYS A 53 4.29 -7.45 -3.90
CA CYS A 53 5.68 -7.44 -4.38
C CYS A 53 5.98 -8.56 -5.39
N PHE A 54 5.41 -9.75 -5.21
CA PHE A 54 5.70 -10.96 -5.98
C PHE A 54 4.41 -11.71 -6.37
N PRO A 55 3.49 -11.09 -7.13
CA PRO A 55 2.16 -11.65 -7.38
C PRO A 55 2.19 -13.02 -8.08
N HIS A 56 3.24 -13.31 -8.85
CA HIS A 56 3.48 -14.62 -9.49
C HIS A 56 3.75 -15.76 -8.50
N ARG A 57 3.98 -15.47 -7.21
CA ARG A 57 4.21 -16.46 -6.14
C ARG A 57 2.98 -16.74 -5.28
N ILE A 58 1.83 -16.14 -5.58
CA ILE A 58 0.60 -16.42 -4.84
C ILE A 58 0.17 -17.85 -5.17
N THR A 59 0.01 -18.68 -4.13
CA THR A 59 -0.55 -20.04 -4.25
C THR A 59 -2.01 -20.07 -3.77
N GLU A 60 -2.75 -21.10 -4.17
CA GLU A 60 -4.12 -21.31 -3.68
C GLU A 60 -4.16 -21.52 -2.16
N ASP A 61 -3.18 -22.23 -1.58
CA ASP A 61 -3.07 -22.42 -0.13
C ASP A 61 -2.91 -21.10 0.62
N MET A 62 -2.10 -20.18 0.08
CA MET A 62 -1.95 -18.84 0.65
C MET A 62 -3.25 -18.03 0.56
N ARG A 63 -4.02 -18.19 -0.52
CA ARG A 63 -5.33 -17.53 -0.67
C ARG A 63 -6.37 -18.13 0.29
N ALA A 64 -6.33 -19.44 0.51
CA ALA A 64 -7.25 -20.15 1.40
C ALA A 64 -6.93 -19.93 2.89
N SER A 65 -5.67 -19.65 3.24
CA SER A 65 -5.25 -19.42 4.63
C SER A 65 -5.68 -18.06 5.20
N VAL A 66 -5.99 -17.09 4.35
CA VAL A 66 -6.37 -15.72 4.73
C VAL A 66 -7.84 -15.42 4.43
N MET A 67 -8.41 -14.44 5.14
CA MET A 67 -9.77 -13.94 4.88
C MET A 67 -10.84 -15.05 4.87
N LYS A 68 -10.71 -16.05 5.77
CA LYS A 68 -11.55 -17.27 5.75
C LYS A 68 -13.04 -16.96 5.86
N ASP A 69 -13.39 -16.00 6.71
CA ASP A 69 -14.78 -15.60 6.98
C ASP A 69 -15.29 -14.48 6.05
N PHE A 70 -14.47 -14.04 5.09
CA PHE A 70 -14.83 -12.94 4.19
C PHE A 70 -15.63 -13.46 3.01
N LYS A 71 -16.63 -12.68 2.59
CA LYS A 71 -17.35 -12.90 1.33
C LYS A 71 -16.38 -12.74 0.16
N MET A 72 -16.70 -13.36 -0.98
CA MET A 72 -15.87 -13.24 -2.19
C MET A 72 -15.69 -11.76 -2.60
N SER A 73 -16.75 -10.94 -2.51
CA SER A 73 -16.68 -9.50 -2.78
C SER A 73 -15.68 -8.77 -1.87
N GLU A 74 -15.61 -9.14 -0.58
CA GLU A 74 -14.67 -8.56 0.38
C GLU A 74 -13.22 -8.99 0.07
N LYS A 75 -13.01 -10.24 -0.37
CA LYS A 75 -11.69 -10.70 -0.83
C LYS A 75 -11.20 -9.92 -2.06
N ILE A 76 -12.08 -9.72 -3.04
CA ILE A 76 -11.78 -8.89 -4.21
C ILE A 76 -11.54 -7.43 -3.82
N HIS A 77 -12.29 -6.91 -2.86
CA HIS A 77 -12.07 -5.56 -2.33
C HIS A 77 -10.66 -5.38 -1.74
N VAL A 78 -10.18 -6.36 -0.96
CA VAL A 78 -8.81 -6.36 -0.45
C VAL A 78 -7.78 -6.38 -1.59
N MET A 79 -8.03 -7.16 -2.65
CA MET A 79 -7.15 -7.16 -3.83
C MET A 79 -7.10 -5.80 -4.52
N MET A 80 -8.24 -5.13 -4.68
CA MET A 80 -8.28 -3.77 -5.24
C MET A 80 -7.46 -2.81 -4.38
N LEU A 81 -7.62 -2.85 -3.04
CA LEU A 81 -6.80 -2.04 -2.14
C LEU A 81 -5.30 -2.30 -2.31
N ILE A 82 -4.90 -3.56 -2.49
CA ILE A 82 -3.50 -3.93 -2.67
C ILE A 82 -2.93 -3.34 -3.97
N MET A 83 -3.67 -3.47 -5.06
CA MET A 83 -3.25 -2.97 -6.38
C MET A 83 -3.17 -1.44 -6.40
N GLU A 84 -4.17 -0.75 -5.86
CA GLU A 84 -4.22 0.71 -5.85
C GLU A 84 -3.15 1.32 -4.95
N ALA A 85 -2.92 0.77 -3.75
CA ALA A 85 -1.86 1.26 -2.86
C ALA A 85 -0.46 1.08 -3.49
N ARG A 86 -0.23 -0.06 -4.18
CA ARG A 86 1.02 -0.29 -4.92
C ARG A 86 1.18 0.71 -6.06
N LEU A 87 0.13 0.94 -6.85
CA LEU A 87 0.15 1.87 -7.96
C LEU A 87 0.45 3.29 -7.47
N GLN A 88 -0.26 3.73 -6.42
CA GLN A 88 -0.06 5.06 -5.84
C GLN A 88 1.38 5.25 -5.38
N ALA A 89 1.95 4.31 -4.62
CA ALA A 89 3.35 4.39 -4.18
C ALA A 89 4.32 4.50 -5.37
N SER A 90 4.11 3.70 -6.42
CA SER A 90 4.95 3.69 -7.61
C SER A 90 4.89 5.01 -8.38
N VAL A 91 3.68 5.54 -8.57
CA VAL A 91 3.44 6.83 -9.25
C VAL A 91 4.02 7.99 -8.44
N LEU A 92 3.93 7.97 -7.12
CA LEU A 92 4.53 9.00 -6.26
C LEU A 92 6.06 9.06 -6.42
N TYR A 93 6.73 7.91 -6.43
CA TYR A 93 8.18 7.89 -6.67
C TYR A 93 8.56 8.35 -8.07
N PHE A 94 7.80 7.93 -9.09
CA PHE A 94 8.01 8.35 -10.48
C PHE A 94 7.84 9.87 -10.65
N THR A 95 6.73 10.42 -10.15
CA THR A 95 6.43 11.85 -10.24
C THR A 95 7.43 12.69 -9.45
N ARG A 96 7.84 12.24 -8.25
CA ARG A 96 8.92 12.89 -7.49
C ARG A 96 10.23 12.96 -8.29
N ALA A 97 10.59 11.89 -8.99
CA ALA A 97 11.79 11.87 -9.83
C ALA A 97 11.68 12.90 -10.98
N LEU A 98 10.53 12.98 -11.65
CA LEU A 98 10.26 13.98 -12.69
C LEU A 98 10.36 15.41 -12.14
N THR A 99 9.69 15.71 -11.03
CA THR A 99 9.72 17.05 -10.41
C THR A 99 11.15 17.45 -10.04
N ASN A 100 11.95 16.53 -9.50
CA ASN A 100 13.35 16.79 -9.18
C ASN A 100 14.20 17.06 -10.42
N HIS A 101 13.99 16.31 -11.50
CA HIS A 101 14.69 16.53 -12.77
C HIS A 101 14.39 17.92 -13.34
N TYR A 102 13.10 18.27 -13.48
CA TYR A 102 12.70 19.58 -14.00
C TYR A 102 13.14 20.75 -13.10
N SER A 103 13.09 20.58 -11.78
CA SER A 103 13.57 21.59 -10.83
C SER A 103 15.08 21.85 -10.98
N ARG A 104 15.88 20.78 -11.16
CA ARG A 104 17.33 20.90 -11.39
C ARG A 104 17.64 21.54 -12.75
N ALA A 105 16.94 21.14 -13.80
CA ALA A 105 17.09 21.75 -15.13
C ALA A 105 16.80 23.26 -15.10
N LYS A 106 15.74 23.68 -14.38
CA LYS A 106 15.41 25.10 -14.18
C LYS A 106 16.48 25.87 -13.40
N LYS A 107 17.12 25.25 -12.41
CA LYS A 107 18.24 25.89 -11.67
C LYS A 107 19.48 26.03 -12.56
N ALA A 108 19.75 25.07 -13.43
CA ALA A 108 20.90 25.11 -14.35
C ALA A 108 20.75 26.17 -15.45
N SER A 109 19.51 26.50 -15.84
CA SER A 109 19.24 27.54 -16.85
C SER A 109 19.12 28.96 -16.27
N GLN A 110 19.13 29.14 -14.94
CA GLN A 110 19.19 30.47 -14.34
C GLN A 110 20.60 31.05 -14.46
N PRO A 111 20.77 32.29 -14.95
CA PRO A 111 22.08 32.93 -15.02
C PRO A 111 22.65 33.04 -13.60
N LYS A 112 23.90 32.60 -13.42
CA LYS A 112 24.61 32.81 -12.15
C LYS A 112 24.65 34.32 -11.89
N ARG A 113 24.15 34.76 -10.74
CA ARG A 113 24.40 36.14 -10.29
C ARG A 113 25.92 36.31 -10.17
N LEU A 114 26.44 37.25 -10.94
CA LEU A 114 27.77 37.80 -10.76
C LEU A 114 27.63 38.78 -9.59
N ASP A 115 28.01 38.32 -8.40
CA ASP A 115 28.33 39.20 -7.27
C ASP A 115 29.79 39.69 -7.42
#